data_AF-A0A847U7R7-F1
#
_entry.id   AF-A0A847U7R7-F1
#
_cell.length_a   1.000
_cell.length_b   1.000
_cell.length_c   1.000
_cell.angle_alpha   90.00
_cell.angle_beta   90.00
_cell.angle_gamma   90.00
#
_symmetry.space_group_name_H-M   'P 1'
#
loop_
_entity.id
_entity.type
_entity.pdbx_description
1 polymer ?
#
loop_
_entity_poly.entity_id
_entity_poly.type
_entity_poly.pdbx_seq_one_letter_code
_entity_poly.pdbx_strand_id
1 'polypeptide(L)'
;MTPETGEVVAVTTVDSEPPLLVTHVEADAVRGVLLADLAAGTIEQLNATAGDRDQRRALAQAVQQADSMIFRVPFTDCRHRGEPGIRGCHPPQGGRE
;
A
#
# COMPACT_ATOMS: atom_id res chain seq x y z
N MET A 1 -2.99 -8.45 13.83
CA MET A 1 -2.00 -7.35 13.88
C MET A 1 -2.70 -6.11 13.35
N THR A 2 -2.32 -4.93 13.81
CA THR A 2 -2.79 -3.67 13.23
C THR A 2 -1.76 -3.20 12.20
N PRO A 3 -2.18 -2.80 11.00
CA PRO A 3 -1.26 -2.27 10.01
C PRO A 3 -0.59 -0.98 10.51
N GLU A 4 0.61 -0.72 10.01
CA GLU A 4 1.42 0.45 10.36
C GLU A 4 1.54 1.40 9.16
N THR A 5 1.77 2.69 9.40
CA THR A 5 2.06 3.63 8.32
C THR A 5 3.30 3.23 7.54
N GLY A 6 3.20 3.20 6.21
CA GLY A 6 4.19 2.65 5.29
C GLY A 6 3.96 1.17 4.98
N GLU A 7 3.10 0.46 5.69
CA GLU A 7 2.79 -0.93 5.34
C GLU A 7 1.97 -1.02 4.05
N VAL A 8 2.13 -2.11 3.29
CA VAL A 8 1.28 -2.43 2.15
C VAL A 8 0.35 -3.57 2.53
N VAL A 9 -0.96 -3.30 2.50
CA VAL A 9 -2.01 -4.28 2.81
C VAL A 9 -2.80 -4.60 1.54
N ALA A 10 -3.43 -5.77 1.51
CA ALA A 10 -4.38 -6.11 0.46
C ALA A 10 -5.81 -5.75 0.90
N VAL A 11 -6.58 -5.12 0.01
CA VAL A 11 -7.97 -4.75 0.27
C VAL A 11 -8.88 -5.92 -0.12
N THR A 12 -9.42 -6.65 0.86
CA THR A 12 -10.15 -7.91 0.61
C THR A 12 -11.60 -7.72 0.17
N THR A 13 -12.11 -6.49 0.19
CA THR A 13 -13.47 -6.18 -0.32
C THR A 13 -13.57 -6.23 -1.83
N VAL A 14 -12.43 -6.21 -2.52
CA VAL A 14 -12.35 -6.29 -3.97
C VAL A 14 -11.73 -7.63 -4.33
N ASP A 15 -12.33 -8.34 -5.29
CA ASP A 15 -11.89 -9.68 -5.73
C ASP A 15 -10.40 -9.70 -6.17
N SER A 16 -9.95 -8.62 -6.82
CA SER A 16 -8.54 -8.44 -7.21
C SER A 16 -7.58 -8.23 -6.04
N GLU A 17 -8.08 -8.12 -4.81
CA GLU A 17 -7.33 -7.84 -3.57
C GLU A 17 -6.22 -6.77 -3.76
N PRO A 18 -6.57 -5.56 -4.26
CA PRO A 18 -5.58 -4.62 -4.72
C PRO A 18 -4.70 -4.15 -3.56
N PRO A 19 -3.40 -3.95 -3.82
CA PRO A 19 -2.48 -3.49 -2.80
C PRO A 19 -2.69 -2.00 -2.50
N LEU A 20 -2.77 -1.69 -1.21
CA LEU A 20 -2.95 -0.37 -0.64
C LEU A 20 -1.75 -0.02 0.25
N LEU A 21 -1.09 1.10 -0.06
CA LEU A 21 -0.09 1.69 0.81
C LEU A 21 -0.79 2.43 1.95
N VAL A 22 -0.55 2.00 3.18
CA VAL A 22 -1.08 2.64 4.39
C VAL A 22 -0.33 3.95 4.62
N THR A 23 -1.04 5.07 4.58
CA THR A 23 -0.49 6.41 4.84
C THR A 23 -0.89 6.93 6.22
N HIS A 24 -2.00 6.43 6.77
CA HIS A 24 -2.43 6.73 8.13
C HIS A 24 -3.16 5.53 8.72
N VAL A 25 -3.05 5.35 10.03
CA VAL A 25 -3.73 4.30 10.78
C VAL A 25 -4.67 4.99 11.77
N GLU A 26 -5.96 4.68 11.67
CA GLU A 26 -7.01 5.18 12.57
C GLU A 26 -7.33 4.12 13.63
N ALA A 27 -8.30 4.39 14.52
CA ALA A 27 -8.69 3.45 15.56
C ALA A 27 -9.30 2.13 15.04
N ASP A 28 -9.96 2.15 13.87
CA ASP A 28 -10.72 1.02 13.30
C ASP A 28 -10.43 0.78 11.80
N ALA A 29 -9.69 1.68 11.16
CA ALA A 29 -9.47 1.66 9.72
C ALA A 29 -8.07 2.16 9.37
N VAL A 30 -7.62 1.87 8.15
CA VAL A 30 -6.48 2.54 7.53
C VAL A 30 -6.95 3.58 6.52
N ARG A 31 -6.16 4.63 6.38
CA ARG A 31 -6.15 5.47 5.19
C ARG A 31 -4.94 5.10 4.35
N GLY A 32 -5.14 5.00 3.06
CA GLY A 32 -4.06 4.63 2.15
C GLY A 32 -4.34 5.01 0.71
N VAL A 33 -3.33 4.80 -0.13
CA VAL A 33 -3.42 5.00 -1.59
C VAL A 33 -3.19 3.66 -2.26
N LEU A 34 -3.98 3.36 -3.30
CA LEU A 34 -3.80 2.15 -4.08
C LEU A 34 -2.48 2.25 -4.86
N LEU A 35 -1.67 1.20 -4.84
CA LEU A 35 -0.40 1.21 -5.58
C LEU A 35 -0.62 1.38 -7.09
N ALA A 36 -1.77 0.97 -7.62
CA ALA A 36 -2.13 1.17 -9.02
C ALA A 36 -2.34 2.66 -9.39
N ASP A 37 -2.60 3.51 -8.41
CA ASP A 37 -2.79 4.96 -8.58
C ASP A 37 -1.46 5.72 -8.41
N LEU A 38 -0.45 5.10 -7.80
CA LEU A 38 0.85 5.71 -7.59
C LEU A 38 1.67 5.78 -8.87
N ALA A 39 2.42 6.86 -9.01
CA ALA A 39 3.41 6.99 -10.07
C ALA A 39 4.44 5.85 -9.98
N ALA A 40 4.85 5.31 -11.14
CA ALA A 40 5.81 4.21 -11.20
C ALA A 40 7.10 4.49 -10.40
N GLY A 41 7.61 5.73 -10.43
CA GLY A 41 8.77 6.13 -9.64
C GLY A 41 8.56 6.01 -8.13
N THR A 42 7.35 6.30 -7.62
CA THR A 42 7.00 6.11 -6.21
C THR A 42 6.94 4.62 -5.86
N ILE A 43 6.44 3.77 -6.76
CA ILE A 43 6.40 2.31 -6.58
C ILE A 43 7.83 1.74 -6.53
N GLU A 44 8.74 2.23 -7.37
CA GLU A 44 10.16 1.84 -7.32
C GLU A 44 10.82 2.28 -6.01
N GLN A 45 10.55 3.50 -5.53
CA GLN A 45 11.04 3.95 -4.23
C GLN A 45 10.48 3.12 -3.06
N LEU A 46 9.21 2.72 -3.12
CA LEU A 46 8.60 1.81 -2.14
C LEU A 46 9.31 0.45 -2.12
N ASN A 47 9.69 -0.08 -3.28
CA ASN A 47 10.48 -1.31 -3.36
C ASN A 47 11.89 -1.15 -2.77
N ALA A 48 12.56 -0.05 -3.14
CA ALA A 48 13.90 0.24 -2.63
C ALA A 48 13.92 0.38 -1.10
N THR A 49 12.80 0.81 -0.52
CA THR A 49 12.59 1.00 0.93
C THR A 49 11.86 -0.16 1.60
N ALA A 50 11.75 -1.32 0.94
CA ALA A 50 11.13 -2.52 1.50
C ALA A 50 11.76 -2.93 2.86
N GLY A 51 13.07 -2.78 3.03
CA GLY A 51 13.76 -3.07 4.31
C GLY A 51 13.74 -1.95 5.34
N ASP A 52 13.35 -0.73 4.97
CA ASP A 52 13.57 0.47 5.79
C ASP A 52 12.24 1.13 6.17
N ARG A 53 11.76 0.80 7.39
CA ARG A 53 10.45 1.27 7.87
C ARG A 53 10.36 2.79 7.97
N ASP A 54 11.46 3.46 8.33
CA ASP A 54 11.46 4.92 8.51
C ASP A 54 11.35 5.64 7.16
N GLN A 55 12.17 5.23 6.18
CA GLN A 55 12.05 5.76 4.82
C GLN A 55 10.68 5.48 4.21
N ARG A 56 10.12 4.29 4.46
CA ARG A 56 8.81 3.95 3.92
C ARG A 56 7.68 4.77 4.56
N ARG A 57 7.79 5.07 5.87
CA ARG A 57 6.89 5.99 6.57
C ARG A 57 7.02 7.42 6.03
N ALA A 58 8.23 7.88 5.73
CA ALA A 58 8.45 9.19 5.13
C ALA A 58 7.82 9.27 3.73
N LEU A 59 8.00 8.23 2.91
CA LEU A 59 7.42 8.14 1.57
C LEU A 59 5.88 8.10 1.62
N ALA A 60 5.29 7.31 2.51
CA ALA A 60 3.83 7.24 2.67
C ALA A 60 3.23 8.58 3.12
N GLN A 61 3.93 9.33 3.98
CA GLN A 61 3.54 10.69 4.33
C GLN A 61 3.65 11.66 3.15
N ALA A 62 4.72 11.58 2.35
CA ALA A 62 4.87 12.40 1.15
C ALA A 62 3.76 12.13 0.13
N VAL A 63 3.38 10.85 -0.05
CA VAL A 63 2.26 10.43 -0.90
C VAL A 63 0.92 10.96 -0.38
N GLN A 64 0.71 10.97 0.94
CA GLN A 64 -0.51 11.54 1.54
C GLN A 64 -0.63 13.05 1.31
N GLN A 65 0.49 13.76 1.28
CA GLN A 65 0.52 15.20 1.01
C GLN A 65 0.41 15.52 -0.49
N ALA A 66 0.72 14.57 -1.36
CA ALA A 66 0.39 14.68 -2.77
C ALA A 66 -1.14 14.61 -2.93
N ASP A 67 -1.66 15.23 -3.99
CA ASP A 67 -3.10 15.23 -4.35
C ASP A 67 -3.54 13.84 -4.89
N SER A 68 -3.22 12.78 -4.13
CA SER A 68 -3.55 11.39 -4.45
C SER A 68 -4.87 11.00 -3.82
N MET A 69 -5.61 10.10 -4.46
CA MET A 69 -6.89 9.65 -3.95
C MET A 69 -6.70 8.76 -2.71
N ILE A 70 -7.09 9.27 -1.54
CA ILE A 70 -7.00 8.56 -0.26
C ILE A 70 -8.23 7.68 -0.06
N PHE A 71 -8.02 6.38 0.05
CA PHE A 71 -9.03 5.40 0.40
C PHE A 71 -9.03 5.14 1.91
N ARG A 72 -10.21 5.02 2.49
CA ARG A 72 -10.40 4.57 3.87
C ARG A 72 -10.89 3.13 3.84
N VAL A 73 -10.12 2.20 4.39
CA VAL A 73 -10.44 0.76 4.41
C VAL A 73 -10.47 0.26 5.85
N PRO A 74 -11.57 -0.38 6.31
CA PRO A 74 -11.63 -0.96 7.65
C PRO A 74 -10.58 -2.06 7.85
N PHE A 75 -10.13 -2.28 9.08
CA PHE A 75 -9.16 -3.35 9.34
C PHE A 75 -9.71 -4.75 9.04
N THR A 76 -11.03 -4.95 9.15
CA THR A 76 -11.72 -6.19 8.78
C THR A 76 -11.55 -6.54 7.30
N ASP A 77 -11.32 -5.53 6.48
CA ASP A 77 -11.21 -5.58 5.03
C ASP A 77 -9.75 -5.46 4.56
N CYS A 78 -8.81 -5.53 5.48
CA CYS A 78 -7.37 -5.45 5.24
C CYS A 78 -6.71 -6.78 5.55
N ARG A 79 -5.94 -7.31 4.60
CA ARG A 79 -5.08 -8.47 4.82
C ARG A 79 -3.61 -8.07 4.79
N HIS A 80 -2.88 -8.37 5.86
CA HIS A 80 -1.43 -8.21 5.88
C HIS A 80 -0.79 -9.19 4.90
N ARG A 81 0.14 -8.69 4.07
CA ARG A 81 0.88 -9.55 3.13
C ARG A 81 2.12 -10.21 3.71
N GLY A 82 2.43 -9.99 5.00
CA GLY A 82 3.44 -10.75 5.76
C GLY A 82 4.90 -10.48 5.37
N GLU A 83 5.16 -10.02 4.14
CA GLU A 83 6.48 -9.58 3.69
C GLU A 83 6.57 -8.05 3.69
N PRO A 84 7.69 -7.47 4.18
CA PRO A 84 7.91 -6.03 4.17
C PRO A 84 8.23 -5.52 2.75
N GLY A 85 7.49 -5.91 1.72
CA GLY A 85 7.70 -5.41 0.37
C GLY A 85 6.48 -5.61 -0.50
N ILE A 86 6.52 -5.06 -1.71
CA ILE A 86 5.49 -5.35 -2.72
C ILE A 86 5.77 -6.67 -3.46
N ARG A 87 6.78 -7.46 -3.03
CA ARG A 87 7.05 -8.79 -3.58
C ARG A 87 5.83 -9.67 -3.27
N GLY A 88 4.99 -9.89 -4.27
CA GLY A 88 3.67 -10.52 -4.15
C GLY A 88 2.53 -9.64 -4.68
N CYS A 89 2.73 -8.33 -4.78
CA CYS A 89 1.91 -7.44 -5.62
C CYS A 89 2.30 -7.74 -7.06
N HIS A 90 1.79 -8.86 -7.57
CA HIS A 90 1.80 -9.08 -8.99
C HIS A 90 1.00 -7.92 -9.59
N PRO A 91 1.59 -7.01 -10.39
CA PRO A 91 0.76 -6.27 -11.31
C PRO A 91 -0.03 -7.32 -12.11
N PRO A 92 -1.28 -7.04 -12.56
CA PRO A 92 -1.88 -7.91 -13.55
C PRO A 92 -0.87 -8.02 -14.69
N GLN A 93 -0.25 -9.18 -14.83
CA GLN A 93 0.66 -9.46 -15.93
C GLN A 93 -0.21 -9.42 -17.18
N GLY A 94 -0.24 -8.25 -17.81
CA GLY A 94 -0.79 -8.08 -19.13
C GLY A 94 0.02 -8.92 -20.11
N GLY A 95 -0.55 -10.06 -20.49
CA GLY A 95 -0.49 -10.67 -21.82
C GLY A 95 0.87 -11.09 -22.38
N ARG A 96 1.08 -12.41 -22.44
CA ARG A 96 1.65 -13.16 -23.57
C ARG A 96 0.95 -14.53 -23.53
N GLU A 97 0.21 -15.02 -24.51
CA GLU A 97 0.21 -14.88 -25.98
C GLU A 97 -1.22 -15.11 -26.53
#